data_AF-A0A430EGI8-F1
#
_entry.id   AF-A0A430EGI8-F1
#
_cell.length_a   1.000
_cell.length_b   1.000
_cell.length_c   1.000
_cell.angle_alpha   90.00
_cell.angle_beta   90.00
_cell.angle_gamma   90.00
#
_symmetry.space_group_name_H-M   'P 1'
#
loop_
_entity.id
_entity.type
_entity.pdbx_description
1 polymer ?
#
loop_
_entity_poly.entity_id
_entity_poly.type
_entity_poly.pdbx_seq_one_letter_code
_entity_poly.pdbx_strand_id
1 'polypeptide(L)' 'MSAVCRTPKKWLQQVGGEQVQFKPSPKARYEQVDCLLKQLRESIVPMKLGFVGNEEAPKEK' A
#
# COMPACT_ATOMS: atom_id res chain seq x y z
N MET A 1 2.45 -3.29 -12.48
CA MET A 1 2.93 -4.04 -11.30
C MET A 1 1.91 -5.08 -10.86
N SER A 2 2.39 -6.21 -10.29
CA SER A 2 1.68 -7.30 -9.57
C SER A 2 1.87 -8.76 -10.05
N ALA A 3 2.73 -9.05 -11.04
CA ALA A 3 3.06 -10.45 -11.38
C ALA A 3 3.95 -11.12 -10.30
N VAL A 4 4.87 -10.36 -9.70
CA VAL A 4 5.91 -10.88 -8.79
C VAL A 4 5.31 -11.39 -7.47
N CYS A 5 4.43 -10.60 -6.83
CA CYS A 5 3.81 -10.99 -5.56
C CYS A 5 2.52 -11.81 -5.73
N ARG A 6 2.12 -12.14 -6.98
CA ARG A 6 0.85 -12.82 -7.31
C ARG A 6 -0.36 -12.20 -6.59
N THR A 7 -0.36 -10.86 -6.48
CA THR A 7 -1.43 -10.12 -5.82
C THR A 7 -2.43 -9.58 -6.85
N PRO A 8 -3.72 -9.57 -6.50
CA PRO A 8 -4.73 -8.91 -7.32
C PRO A 8 -4.44 -7.41 -7.42
N LYS A 9 -4.46 -6.85 -8.64
CA LYS A 9 -4.31 -5.38 -8.84
C LYS A 9 -5.35 -4.58 -8.04
N LYS A 10 -6.54 -5.14 -7.82
CA LYS A 10 -7.61 -4.54 -7.02
C LYS A 10 -7.26 -4.24 -5.56
N TRP A 11 -6.16 -4.79 -5.03
CA TRP A 11 -5.67 -4.45 -3.70
C TRP A 11 -5.04 -3.07 -3.63
N LEU A 12 -4.67 -2.48 -4.77
CA LEU A 12 -4.16 -1.12 -4.87
C LEU A 12 -5.19 -0.30 -5.61
N GLN A 13 -5.77 0.68 -4.92
CA GLN A 13 -6.69 1.65 -5.51
C GLN A 13 -6.09 3.03 -5.36
N GLN A 14 -5.98 3.75 -6.47
CA GLN A 14 -5.64 5.17 -6.43
C GLN A 14 -6.89 5.94 -6.00
N VAL A 15 -6.83 6.59 -4.85
CA VAL A 15 -7.95 7.33 -4.25
C VAL A 15 -7.90 8.83 -4.57
N GLY A 16 -6.79 9.32 -5.11
CA GLY A 16 -6.63 10.68 -5.61
C GLY A 16 -5.16 11.14 -5.55
N GLY A 17 -4.73 11.99 -6.50
CA GLY A 17 -3.37 12.53 -6.56
C GLY A 17 -2.27 11.46 -6.39
N GLU A 18 -1.41 11.68 -5.40
CA GLU A 18 -0.28 10.82 -5.03
C GLU A 18 -0.62 9.75 -3.97
N GLN A 19 -1.89 9.57 -3.62
CA GLN A 19 -2.32 8.59 -2.62
C GLN A 19 -2.78 7.27 -3.26
N VAL A 20 -2.16 6.19 -2.83
CA VAL A 20 -2.55 4.81 -3.15
C VAL A 20 -3.04 4.13 -1.89
N GLN A 21 -4.29 3.70 -1.91
CA GLN A 21 -4.87 2.91 -0.83
C GLN A 21 -4.58 1.43 -1.06
N PHE A 22 -3.92 0.82 -0.08
CA PHE A 22 -3.67 -0.61 -0.04
C PHE A 22 -4.75 -1.31 0.80
N LYS A 23 -5.58 -2.13 0.15
CA LYS A 23 -6.67 -2.92 0.75
C LYS A 23 -6.54 -4.39 0.38
N PRO A 24 -5.75 -5.18 1.13
CA PRO A 24 -5.65 -6.61 0.90
C PRO A 24 -6.96 -7.33 1.23
N SER A 25 -7.12 -8.53 0.70
CA SER A 25 -8.23 -9.41 1.11
C SER A 25 -8.08 -9.80 2.58
N PRO A 26 -9.16 -9.95 3.36
CA PRO A 26 -9.09 -10.52 4.72
C PRO A 26 -8.52 -11.95 4.75
N LYS A 27 -8.56 -12.66 3.61
CA LYS A 27 -8.00 -14.01 3.43
C LYS A 27 -6.62 -13.99 2.73
N ALA A 28 -6.03 -12.81 2.55
CA ALA A 28 -4.70 -12.68 1.97
C ALA A 28 -3.69 -13.41 2.83
N ARG A 29 -2.75 -14.12 2.20
CA ARG A 29 -1.62 -14.67 2.95
C ARG A 29 -0.66 -13.54 3.31
N TYR A 30 -0.02 -13.67 4.48
CA TYR A 30 0.91 -12.67 4.97
C TYR A 30 2.05 -12.41 3.98
N GLU A 31 2.58 -13.46 3.32
CA GLU A 31 3.70 -13.32 2.39
C GLU A 31 3.33 -12.47 1.16
N GLN A 32 2.07 -12.51 0.74
CA GLN A 32 1.58 -11.70 -0.37
C GLN A 32 1.50 -10.21 0.01
N VAL A 33 1.11 -9.94 1.25
CA VAL A 33 1.05 -8.59 1.80
C VAL A 33 2.46 -8.03 1.98
N ASP A 34 3.37 -8.78 2.60
CA ASP A 34 4.75 -8.38 2.83
C ASP A 34 5.50 -8.12 1.51
N CYS A 35 5.38 -9.02 0.53
CA CYS A 35 5.99 -8.84 -0.78
C CYS A 35 5.52 -7.54 -1.47
N LEU A 36 4.22 -7.26 -1.44
CA LEU A 36 3.68 -6.07 -2.11
C LEU A 36 4.10 -4.78 -1.39
N LEU A 37 4.14 -4.78 -0.06
CA LEU A 37 4.62 -3.64 0.73
C LEU A 37 6.11 -3.35 0.46
N LYS A 38 6.94 -4.40 0.32
CA LYS A 38 8.35 -4.25 -0.08
C LYS A 38 8.47 -3.64 -1.47
N GLN A 39 7.71 -4.12 -2.45
CA GLN A 39 7.70 -3.52 -3.80
C GLN A 39 7.24 -2.06 -3.81
N LEU A 40 6.26 -1.70 -2.98
CA LEU A 40 5.80 -0.31 -2.87
C LEU A 40 6.87 0.60 -2.27
N ARG A 41 7.62 0.11 -1.27
CA ARG A 41 8.76 0.84 -0.69
C ARG A 41 9.92 1.01 -1.66
N GLU A 42 10.19 0.01 -2.50
CA GLU A 42 11.22 0.05 -3.53
C GLU A 42 10.81 0.88 -4.76
N SER A 43 9.52 1.20 -4.90
CA SER A 43 9.04 2.01 -6.01
C SER A 43 9.54 3.45 -5.86
N ILE A 44 10.09 4.00 -6.94
CA ILE A 44 10.69 5.34 -7.02
C ILE A 44 9.64 6.46 -6.87
N VAL A 45 8.34 6.10 -6.84
CA VAL A 45 7.27 7.07 -6.73
C VAL A 45 7.19 7.56 -5.28
N PRO A 46 7.25 8.88 -5.02
CA PRO A 46 7.08 9.42 -3.68
C PRO A 46 5.61 9.22 -3.24
N MET A 47 5.29 8.02 -2.76
CA MET A 47 3.97 7.70 -2.21
C MET A 47 4.04 7.82 -0.69
N LYS A 48 3.12 8.59 -0.10
CA LYS A 48 2.94 8.60 1.35
C LYS A 48 2.30 7.27 1.77
N LEU A 49 3.11 6.36 2.29
CA LEU A 49 2.65 5.10 2.86
C LEU A 49 2.20 5.33 4.30
N GLY A 50 0.91 5.11 4.57
CA GLY A 50 0.32 5.22 5.90
C GLY A 50 -0.79 4.20 6.10
N PHE A 51 -1.06 3.84 7.35
CA PHE A 51 -2.21 2.99 7.70
C PHE A 51 -3.43 3.88 7.96
N VAL A 52 -4.46 3.71 7.14
CA VAL A 52 -5.74 4.41 7.34
C VAL A 52 -6.33 4.01 8.70
N GLY A 53 -6.64 5.00 9.54
CA GLY A 53 -7.17 4.79 10.89
C GLY A 53 -6.12 4.78 12.02
N ASN A 54 -4.83 4.85 11.68
CA ASN A 54 -3.74 5.07 12.63
C ASN A 54 -2.79 6.15 12.11
N GLU A 55 -3.35 7.14 11.41
CA GLU A 55 -2.61 8.27 10.86
C GLU A 55 -2.15 9.14 12.04
N GLU A 56 -0.84 9.23 12.26
CA GLU A 56 -0.28 10.14 13.26
C GLU A 56 -0.70 11.56 12.86
N ALA A 57 -1.49 12.23 13.70
CA ALA A 57 -1.92 13.60 13.43
C ALA A 57 -0.68 14.46 13.15
N PRO A 58 -0.76 15.40 12.18
CA PRO A 58 0.36 16.29 11.91
C PRO A 58 0.76 16.98 13.21
N LYS A 59 2.04 16.88 13.60
CA LYS A 59 2.57 17.65 14.72
C LYS A 59 2.59 19.11 14.28
N GLU A 60 1.54 19.86 14.62
CA GLU A 60 1.56 21.32 14.55
C GLU A 60 2.75 21.81 15.40
N LYS A 61 3.57 22.68 14.80
CA LYS A 61 4.72 23.34 15.43
C LYS A 61 4.29 24.67 16.00
#